data_AF-A0A960YTN9-F1
#
_entry.id   AF-A0A960YTN9-F1
#
_cell.length_a   1.000
_cell.length_b   1.000
_cell.length_c   1.000
_cell.angle_alpha   90.00
_cell.angle_beta   90.00
_cell.angle_gamma   90.00
#
_symmetry.space_group_name_H-M   'P 1'
#
loop_
_entity.id
_entity.type
_entity.pdbx_description
1 polymer ?
#
loop_
_entity_poly.entity_id
_entity_poly.type
_entity_poly.pdbx_seq_one_letter_code
_entity_poly.pdbx_strand_id
1 'polypeptide(L)'
;MLRLRKVEENLAMARLAQIVRQTNQQEQQIDQARSAMQSELDQFSQNTNQHFEIDAYTRYMNYIDRLESNVRQAEIRLTELQPELQAEQQKTMEARRKKRIVEKQKESAWQKYKEEYQKQERKMIAELNLQSASSVGQSLIKEIESEPYQNYPGMERQLASSEPVDPLENEESIPESNPDPLQQYLDQIGYDPFGKK
;
A
#
# COMPACT_ATOMS: atom_id res chain seq x y z
N MET A 1 10.74 -0.75 -16.27
CA MET A 1 9.56 0.11 -16.01
C MET A 1 9.27 0.36 -14.54
N LEU A 2 9.00 -0.67 -13.71
CA LEU A 2 8.64 -0.46 -12.29
C LEU A 2 9.72 0.27 -11.46
N ARG A 3 11.01 -0.09 -11.65
CA ARG A 3 12.13 0.58 -10.97
C ARG A 3 12.20 2.08 -11.30
N LEU A 4 11.99 2.45 -12.56
CA LEU A 4 11.96 3.85 -13.00
C LEU A 4 10.82 4.62 -12.30
N ARG A 5 9.61 4.06 -12.27
CA ARG A 5 8.45 4.68 -11.58
C ARG A 5 8.68 4.84 -10.08
N LYS A 6 9.38 3.90 -9.44
CA LYS A 6 9.78 4.02 -8.03
C LYS A 6 10.77 5.18 -7.81
N VAL A 7 11.72 5.37 -8.71
CA VAL A 7 12.67 6.50 -8.66
C VAL A 7 11.93 7.83 -8.85
N GLU A 8 11.01 7.91 -9.81
CA GLU A 8 10.18 9.11 -10.05
C GLU A 8 9.32 9.48 -8.82
N GLU A 9 8.68 8.49 -8.19
CA GLU A 9 7.92 8.68 -6.96
C GLU A 9 8.81 9.19 -5.82
N ASN A 10 9.98 8.56 -5.60
CA ASN A 10 10.91 8.98 -4.57
C ASN A 10 11.40 10.43 -4.78
N LEU A 11 11.67 10.81 -6.01
CA LEU A 11 12.09 12.16 -6.36
C LEU A 11 10.96 13.18 -6.12
N ALA A 12 9.72 12.85 -6.50
CA ALA A 12 8.56 13.69 -6.22
C ALA A 12 8.32 13.85 -4.71
N MET A 13 8.41 12.75 -3.94
CA MET A 13 8.30 12.79 -2.48
C MET A 13 9.41 13.62 -1.83
N ALA A 14 10.65 13.54 -2.33
CA ALA A 14 11.77 14.32 -1.82
C ALA A 14 11.55 15.84 -2.05
N ARG A 15 11.04 16.22 -3.23
CA ARG A 15 10.69 17.61 -3.54
C ARG A 15 9.56 18.11 -2.66
N LEU A 16 8.48 17.33 -2.54
CA LEU A 16 7.37 17.66 -1.63
C LEU A 16 7.87 17.86 -0.19
N ALA A 17 8.73 16.96 0.31
CA ALA A 17 9.31 17.07 1.64
C ALA A 17 10.22 18.30 1.82
N GLN A 18 10.85 18.78 0.75
CA GLN A 18 11.61 20.03 0.79
C GLN A 18 10.68 21.24 0.93
N ILE A 19 9.63 21.32 0.12
CA ILE A 19 8.66 22.43 0.18
C ILE A 19 7.94 22.45 1.53
N VAL A 20 7.48 21.30 2.02
CA VAL A 20 6.85 21.20 3.36
C VAL A 20 7.79 21.71 4.45
N ARG A 21 9.09 21.37 4.40
CA ARG A 21 10.06 21.91 5.37
C ARG A 21 10.18 23.43 5.29
N GLN A 22 10.17 24.00 4.09
CA GLN A 22 10.21 25.45 3.91
C GLN A 22 8.94 26.12 4.43
N THR A 23 7.76 25.56 4.15
CA THR A 23 6.48 26.05 4.67
C THR A 23 6.47 26.03 6.20
N ASN A 24 6.82 24.89 6.81
CA ASN A 24 6.88 24.77 8.28
C ASN A 24 7.88 25.75 8.90
N GLN A 25 9.01 26.01 8.23
CA GLN A 25 9.98 26.99 8.69
C GLN A 25 9.41 28.42 8.67
N GLN A 26 8.63 28.79 7.64
CA GLN A 26 7.98 30.11 7.59
C GLN A 26 6.88 30.23 8.65
N GLU A 27 6.07 29.20 8.86
CA GLU A 27 5.07 29.16 9.93
C GLU A 27 5.72 29.35 11.31
N GLN A 28 6.80 28.61 11.58
CA GLN A 28 7.54 28.74 12.83
C GLN A 28 8.12 30.15 13.02
N GLN A 29 8.61 30.80 11.95
CA GLN A 29 9.11 32.17 12.01
C GLN A 29 8.00 33.17 12.37
N ILE A 30 6.80 32.98 11.81
CA ILE A 30 5.63 33.80 12.12
C ILE A 30 5.24 33.63 13.59
N ASP A 31 5.13 32.39 14.06
CA ASP A 31 4.76 32.08 15.43
C ASP A 31 5.77 32.64 16.44
N GLN A 32 7.06 32.47 16.17
CA GLN A 32 8.12 33.03 16.99
C GLN A 32 8.08 34.56 17.03
N ALA A 33 7.90 35.23 15.88
CA ALA A 33 7.85 36.68 15.83
C ALA A 33 6.60 37.24 16.52
N ARG A 34 5.45 36.58 16.38
CA ARG A 34 4.20 36.94 17.09
C ARG A 34 4.32 36.71 18.60
N SER A 35 4.90 35.59 19.01
CA SER A 35 5.14 35.32 20.43
C SER A 35 6.13 36.31 21.05
N ALA A 36 7.19 36.68 20.32
CA ALA A 36 8.14 37.70 20.75
C ALA A 36 7.43 39.05 20.90
N MET A 37 6.65 39.46 19.89
CA MET A 37 5.89 40.72 19.93
C MET A 37 4.93 40.78 21.13
N GLN A 38 4.22 39.69 21.42
CA GLN A 38 3.34 39.62 22.59
C GLN A 38 4.12 39.73 23.90
N SER A 39 5.21 38.98 24.05
CA SER A 39 6.06 39.02 25.25
C SER A 39 6.63 40.42 25.49
N GLU A 40 7.06 41.10 24.43
CA GLU A 40 7.55 42.48 24.50
C GLU A 40 6.44 43.43 24.93
N LEU A 41 5.23 43.28 24.39
CA LEU A 41 4.07 44.12 24.75
C LEU A 41 3.71 43.96 26.22
N ASP A 42 3.75 42.72 26.71
CA ASP A 42 3.50 42.41 28.10
C ASP A 42 4.60 43.03 29.00
N GLN A 43 5.88 42.90 28.63
CA GLN A 43 6.99 43.52 29.38
C GLN A 43 6.91 45.05 29.39
N PHE A 44 6.60 45.66 28.25
CA PHE A 44 6.41 47.11 28.14
C PHE A 44 5.26 47.59 29.02
N SER A 45 4.13 46.87 29.03
CA SER A 45 2.97 47.20 29.87
C SER A 45 3.26 47.13 31.38
N GLN A 46 4.20 46.28 31.79
CA GLN A 46 4.61 46.16 33.19
C GLN A 46 5.58 47.28 33.60
N ASN A 47 6.47 47.67 32.70
CA ASN A 47 7.53 48.65 32.95
C ASN A 47 7.07 50.11 32.81
N THR A 48 5.95 50.40 32.15
CA THR A 48 5.41 51.77 32.01
C THR A 48 5.07 52.47 33.34
N ASN A 49 4.92 51.72 34.44
CA ASN A 49 4.71 52.30 35.78
C ASN A 49 6.01 52.74 36.48
N GLN A 50 7.18 52.44 35.92
CA GLN A 50 8.50 52.84 36.45
C GLN A 50 9.16 53.80 35.46
N HIS A 51 9.43 55.04 35.90
CA HIS A 51 10.24 56.09 35.23
C HIS A 51 10.50 55.89 33.73
N PHE A 52 9.64 56.48 32.91
CA PHE A 52 9.63 56.28 31.47
C PHE A 52 10.66 57.16 30.75
N GLU A 53 11.67 56.55 30.14
CA GLU A 53 12.62 57.23 29.25
C GLU A 53 12.10 57.22 27.81
N ILE A 54 12.05 58.39 27.15
CA ILE A 54 11.63 58.53 25.75
C ILE A 54 12.46 57.63 24.82
N ASP A 55 13.76 57.51 25.09
CA ASP A 55 14.67 56.66 24.30
C ASP A 55 14.37 55.16 24.42
N ALA A 56 13.80 54.72 25.55
CA ALA A 56 13.38 53.34 25.72
C ALA A 56 12.14 53.04 24.85
N TYR A 57 11.19 53.99 24.79
CA TYR A 57 10.00 53.88 23.96
C TYR A 57 10.32 53.82 22.46
N THR A 58 11.20 54.70 21.98
CA THR A 58 11.59 54.70 20.56
C THR A 58 12.27 53.40 20.16
N ARG A 59 13.16 52.86 21.00
CA ARG A 59 13.80 51.56 20.77
C ARG A 59 12.78 50.42 20.71
N TYR A 60 11.81 50.46 21.61
CA TYR A 60 10.74 49.48 21.67
C TYR A 60 9.84 49.48 20.43
N MET A 61 9.38 50.65 20.00
CA MET A 61 8.57 50.79 18.78
C MET A 61 9.32 50.33 17.54
N ASN A 62 10.59 50.70 17.41
CA ASN A 62 11.44 50.23 16.30
C ASN A 62 11.59 48.70 16.31
N TYR A 63 11.60 48.07 17.49
CA TYR A 63 11.69 46.61 17.60
C TYR A 63 10.39 45.93 17.18
N ILE A 64 9.23 46.43 17.63
CA ILE A 64 7.92 45.95 17.17
C ILE A 64 7.81 46.09 15.65
N ASP A 65 8.12 47.26 15.09
CA ASP A 65 8.03 47.49 13.65
C ASP A 65 8.88 46.49 12.86
N ARG A 66 10.05 46.13 13.38
CA ARG A 66 10.90 45.08 12.80
C ARG A 66 10.25 43.70 12.90
N LEU A 67 9.67 43.34 14.04
CA LEU A 67 8.97 42.06 14.21
C LEU A 67 7.76 41.97 13.27
N GLU A 68 6.96 43.03 13.16
CA GLU A 68 5.84 43.10 12.22
C GLU A 68 6.30 42.96 10.77
N SER A 69 7.38 43.65 10.39
CA SER A 69 7.96 43.53 9.05
C SER A 69 8.39 42.09 8.76
N ASN A 70 9.02 41.42 9.73
CA ASN A 70 9.41 40.01 9.60
C ASN A 70 8.18 39.09 9.43
N VAL A 71 7.12 39.30 10.22
CA VAL A 71 5.86 38.54 10.09
C VAL A 71 5.28 38.72 8.70
N ARG A 72 5.11 39.97 8.23
CA ARG A 72 4.55 40.25 6.90
C ARG A 72 5.39 39.62 5.79
N GLN A 73 6.71 39.69 5.87
CA GLN A 73 7.60 39.07 4.89
C GLN A 73 7.48 37.53 4.89
N ALA A 74 7.40 36.90 6.06
CA ALA A 74 7.22 35.46 6.18
C ALA A 74 5.83 35.01 5.68
N GLU A 75 4.78 35.79 5.94
CA GLU A 75 3.43 35.56 5.41
C GLU A 75 3.40 35.64 3.88
N ILE A 76 4.04 36.64 3.28
CA ILE A 76 4.18 36.75 1.81
C ILE A 76 4.85 35.49 1.25
N ARG A 77 5.99 35.08 1.82
CA ARG A 77 6.69 33.87 1.39
C ARG A 77 5.84 32.61 1.55
N LEU A 78 5.04 32.52 2.61
CA LEU A 78 4.13 31.40 2.83
C LEU A 78 3.05 31.37 1.73
N THR A 79 2.48 32.52 1.38
CA THR A 79 1.52 32.61 0.26
C THR A 79 2.14 32.25 -1.09
N GLU A 80 3.42 32.55 -1.32
CA GLU A 80 4.16 32.15 -2.52
C GLU A 80 4.46 30.65 -2.55
N LEU A 81 4.72 30.03 -1.38
CA LEU A 81 4.99 28.59 -1.25
C LEU A 81 3.74 27.72 -1.37
N GLN A 82 2.55 28.22 -1.04
CA GLN A 82 1.29 27.48 -1.14
C GLN A 82 1.01 26.88 -2.53
N PRO A 83 1.08 27.64 -3.65
CA PRO A 83 0.87 27.06 -4.98
C PRO A 83 1.95 26.04 -5.34
N GLU A 84 3.19 26.23 -4.91
CA GLU A 84 4.27 25.27 -5.14
C GLU A 84 4.03 23.96 -4.37
N LEU A 85 3.57 24.06 -3.11
CA LEU A 85 3.18 22.92 -2.30
C LEU A 85 2.05 22.12 -2.96
N GLN A 86 1.00 22.79 -3.43
CA GLN A 86 -0.10 22.13 -4.14
C GLN A 86 0.38 21.44 -5.43
N ALA A 87 1.25 22.10 -6.19
CA ALA A 87 1.81 21.54 -7.42
C ALA A 87 2.64 20.27 -7.14
N GLU A 88 3.51 20.28 -6.13
CA GLU A 88 4.33 19.10 -5.76
C GLU A 88 3.49 17.97 -5.13
N GLN A 89 2.43 18.30 -4.38
CA GLN A 89 1.46 17.31 -3.91
C GLN A 89 0.81 16.59 -5.09
N GLN A 90 0.36 17.34 -6.10
CA GLN A 90 -0.27 16.77 -7.29
C GLN A 90 0.70 15.90 -8.10
N LYS A 91 1.94 16.36 -8.31
CA LYS A 91 3.00 15.56 -8.95
C LYS A 91 3.27 14.25 -8.20
N THR A 92 3.29 14.30 -6.87
CA THR A 92 3.48 13.10 -6.03
C THR A 92 2.32 12.12 -6.16
N MET A 93 1.08 12.61 -6.15
CA MET A 93 -0.10 11.77 -6.37
C MET A 93 -0.09 11.11 -7.74
N GLU A 94 0.28 11.86 -8.78
CA GLU A 94 0.39 11.32 -10.14
C GLU A 94 1.49 10.26 -10.26
N ALA A 95 2.66 10.49 -9.66
CA ALA A 95 3.76 9.52 -9.65
C ALA A 95 3.34 8.21 -8.95
N ARG A 96 2.67 8.32 -7.80
CA ARG A 96 2.07 7.18 -7.08
C ARG A 96 1.07 6.42 -7.94
N ARG A 97 0.17 7.14 -8.62
CA ARG A 97 -0.82 6.54 -9.52
C ARG A 97 -0.15 5.81 -10.67
N LYS A 98 0.84 6.41 -11.32
CA LYS A 98 1.60 5.80 -12.43
C LYS A 98 2.33 4.53 -11.98
N LYS A 99 2.94 4.52 -10.80
CA LYS A 99 3.56 3.33 -10.22
C LYS A 99 2.54 2.23 -9.97
N ARG A 100 1.42 2.56 -9.30
CA ARG A 100 0.35 1.59 -8.98
C ARG A 100 -0.23 0.93 -10.24
N ILE A 101 -0.36 1.66 -11.34
CA ILE A 101 -0.80 1.09 -12.63
C ILE A 101 0.17 0.00 -13.12
N VAL A 102 1.47 0.27 -13.08
CA VAL A 102 2.50 -0.70 -13.51
C VAL A 102 2.55 -1.91 -12.58
N GLU A 103 2.33 -1.72 -11.28
CA GLU A 103 2.24 -2.81 -10.31
C GLU A 103 1.06 -3.74 -10.61
N LYS A 104 -0.13 -3.18 -10.85
CA LYS A 104 -1.31 -3.94 -11.25
C LYS A 104 -1.11 -4.70 -12.57
N GLN A 105 -0.46 -4.07 -13.55
CA GLN A 105 -0.13 -4.74 -14.81
C GLN A 105 0.83 -5.92 -14.61
N LYS A 106 1.85 -5.74 -13.76
CA LYS A 106 2.79 -6.81 -13.40
C LYS A 106 2.07 -7.97 -12.70
N GLU A 107 1.19 -7.65 -11.75
CA GLU A 107 0.41 -8.64 -11.01
C GLU A 107 -0.53 -9.42 -11.92
N SER A 108 -1.27 -8.73 -12.80
CA SER A 108 -2.14 -9.38 -13.79
C SER A 108 -1.35 -10.28 -14.75
N ALA A 109 -0.19 -9.81 -15.24
CA ALA A 109 0.68 -10.62 -16.09
C ALA A 109 1.20 -11.87 -15.36
N TRP A 110 1.54 -11.74 -14.08
CA TRP A 110 1.97 -12.86 -13.24
C TRP A 110 0.85 -13.89 -13.02
N GLN A 111 -0.37 -13.44 -12.73
CA GLN A 111 -1.52 -14.32 -12.58
C GLN A 111 -1.79 -15.13 -13.86
N LYS A 112 -1.79 -14.47 -15.02
CA LYS A 112 -1.94 -15.15 -16.32
C LYS A 112 -0.85 -16.18 -16.56
N TYR A 113 0.41 -15.83 -16.30
CA TYR A 113 1.52 -16.76 -16.40
C TYR A 113 1.34 -17.98 -15.48
N LYS A 114 0.91 -17.76 -14.24
CA LYS A 114 0.66 -18.84 -13.28
C LYS A 114 -0.45 -19.78 -13.76
N GLU A 115 -1.54 -19.24 -14.28
CA GLU A 115 -2.65 -20.02 -14.85
C GLU A 115 -2.20 -20.85 -16.05
N GLU A 116 -1.45 -20.25 -16.98
CA GLU A 116 -0.90 -20.94 -18.14
C GLU A 116 0.07 -22.05 -17.74
N TYR A 117 0.96 -21.78 -16.78
CA TYR A 117 1.89 -22.75 -16.23
C TYR A 117 1.16 -23.95 -15.61
N GLN A 118 0.18 -23.71 -14.74
CA GLN A 118 -0.62 -24.77 -14.14
C GLN A 118 -1.40 -25.58 -15.19
N LYS A 119 -1.88 -24.93 -16.25
CA LYS A 119 -2.56 -25.62 -17.34
C LYS A 119 -1.60 -26.52 -18.12
N GLN A 120 -0.36 -26.08 -18.36
CA GLN A 120 0.67 -26.89 -19.01
C GLN A 120 1.11 -28.05 -18.12
N GLU A 121 1.31 -27.81 -16.83
CA GLU A 121 1.67 -28.84 -15.85
C GLU A 121 0.60 -29.93 -15.76
N ARG A 122 -0.69 -29.55 -15.67
CA ARG A 122 -1.80 -30.51 -15.68
C ARG A 122 -1.85 -31.34 -16.97
N LYS A 123 -1.59 -30.72 -18.13
CA LYS A 123 -1.51 -31.43 -19.41
C LYS A 123 -0.35 -32.43 -19.42
N MET A 124 0.83 -32.01 -18.96
CA MET A 124 2.01 -32.87 -18.89
C MET A 124 1.78 -34.07 -17.96
N ILE A 125 1.18 -33.85 -16.79
CA ILE A 125 0.82 -34.94 -15.86
C ILE A 125 -0.19 -35.89 -16.52
N ALA A 126 -1.20 -35.37 -17.22
CA ALA A 126 -2.18 -36.20 -17.93
C ALA A 126 -1.52 -37.03 -19.04
N GLU A 127 -0.61 -36.43 -19.81
CA GLU A 127 0.16 -37.12 -20.87
C GLU A 127 1.07 -38.22 -20.28
N LEU A 128 1.78 -37.93 -19.18
CA LEU A 128 2.60 -38.91 -18.47
C LEU A 128 1.77 -40.07 -17.92
N ASN A 129 0.60 -39.79 -17.34
CA ASN A 129 -0.30 -40.83 -16.85
C ASN A 129 -0.83 -41.70 -18.00
N LEU A 130 -1.17 -41.10 -19.14
CA LEU A 130 -1.62 -41.83 -20.33
C LEU A 130 -0.51 -42.71 -20.90
N GLN A 131 0.73 -42.21 -20.99
CA GLN A 131 1.90 -42.98 -21.43
C GLN A 131 2.22 -44.12 -20.46
N SER A 132 2.12 -43.86 -19.16
CA SER A 132 2.33 -44.89 -18.13
C SER A 132 1.27 -45.98 -18.25
N ALA A 133 -0.01 -45.60 -18.35
CA ALA A 133 -1.11 -46.55 -18.53
C ALA A 133 -1.00 -47.36 -19.84
N SER A 134 -0.58 -46.74 -20.94
CA SER A 134 -0.39 -47.45 -22.22
C SER A 134 0.80 -48.41 -22.18
N SER A 135 1.90 -48.05 -21.50
CA SER A 135 3.05 -48.93 -21.30
C SER A 135 2.71 -50.13 -20.39
N VAL A 136 1.89 -49.92 -19.36
CA VAL A 136 1.36 -50.99 -18.47
C VAL A 136 0.40 -51.90 -19.24
N GLY A 137 -0.48 -51.33 -20.06
CA GLY A 137 -1.37 -52.12 -20.94
C GLY A 137 -0.60 -52.99 -21.94
N GLN A 138 0.48 -52.47 -22.52
CA GLN A 138 1.33 -53.23 -23.46
C GLN A 138 2.17 -54.32 -22.78
N SER A 139 2.55 -54.15 -21.52
CA SER A 139 3.22 -55.20 -20.75
C SER A 139 2.26 -56.31 -20.35
N LEU A 140 1.04 -55.97 -19.93
CA LEU A 140 -0.03 -56.94 -19.64
C LEU A 140 -0.46 -57.73 -20.89
N ILE A 141 -0.55 -57.09 -22.06
CA ILE A 141 -0.87 -57.81 -23.31
C ILE A 141 0.25 -58.78 -23.71
N LYS A 142 1.52 -58.42 -23.51
CA LYS A 142 2.65 -59.35 -23.72
C LYS A 142 2.66 -60.51 -22.72
N GLU A 143 2.23 -60.27 -21.48
CA GLU A 143 2.08 -61.32 -20.47
C GLU A 143 0.93 -62.29 -20.84
N ILE A 144 -0.21 -61.76 -21.28
CA ILE A 144 -1.38 -62.55 -21.71
C ILE A 144 -1.10 -63.35 -23.00
N GLU A 145 -0.31 -62.82 -23.93
CA GLU A 145 0.09 -63.56 -25.14
C GLU A 145 1.17 -64.63 -24.88
N SER A 146 1.79 -64.65 -23.69
CA SER A 146 2.82 -65.63 -23.30
C SER A 146 2.29 -66.81 -22.49
N GLU A 147 1.03 -66.77 -22.06
CA GLU A 147 0.41 -67.87 -21.31
C GLU A 147 -0.41 -68.78 -22.25
N PRO A 148 -0.07 -70.07 -22.40
CA PRO A 148 -0.90 -71.00 -23.14
C PRO A 148 -2.24 -71.20 -22.42
N TYR A 149 -3.33 -70.83 -23.09
CA TYR A 149 -4.71 -71.03 -22.67
C TYR A 149 -4.92 -72.43 -22.03
N GLN A 150 -5.03 -72.48 -20.71
CA GLN A 150 -5.64 -73.62 -20.04
C GLN A 150 -7.14 -73.39 -19.92
N ASN A 151 -7.86 -74.22 -20.66
CA ASN A 151 -9.30 -74.35 -20.70
C ASN A 151 -9.83 -74.78 -19.31
N TYR A 152 -10.43 -73.85 -18.56
CA TYR A 152 -11.19 -74.19 -17.35
C TYR A 152 -12.69 -74.07 -17.62
N PRO A 153 -13.46 -75.17 -17.52
CA PRO A 153 -14.91 -75.12 -17.62
C PRO A 153 -15.54 -74.86 -16.25
N GLY A 154 -16.48 -73.92 -16.24
CA GLY A 154 -17.55 -73.85 -15.26
C GLY A 154 -17.19 -73.22 -13.93
N MET A 155 -17.65 -71.98 -13.72
CA MET A 155 -18.42 -71.68 -12.51
C MET A 155 -19.46 -70.61 -12.83
N GLU A 156 -20.67 -70.96 -12.44
CA GLU A 156 -21.90 -70.21 -12.60
C GLU A 156 -21.89 -68.93 -11.78
N ARG A 157 -22.65 -67.95 -12.30
CA ARG A 157 -23.02 -66.70 -11.64
C ARG A 157 -23.52 -66.93 -10.23
N GLN A 158 -22.93 -66.24 -9.27
CA GLN A 158 -23.66 -65.76 -8.09
C GLN A 158 -23.47 -64.25 -7.98
N LEU A 159 -24.49 -63.54 -8.44
CA LEU A 159 -24.70 -62.12 -8.15
C LEU A 159 -25.08 -62.01 -6.67
N ALA A 160 -24.11 -61.71 -5.82
CA ALA A 160 -24.35 -61.34 -4.44
C ALA A 160 -24.39 -59.81 -4.35
N SER A 161 -25.52 -59.33 -3.84
CA SER A 161 -25.86 -57.96 -3.52
C SER A 161 -24.96 -57.38 -2.42
N SER A 162 -24.42 -56.19 -2.64
CA SER A 162 -23.95 -55.30 -1.58
C SER A 162 -24.18 -53.84 -1.99
N GLU A 163 -25.04 -53.22 -1.18
CA GLU A 163 -25.49 -51.84 -0.98
C GLU A 163 -24.78 -50.64 -1.66
N PRO A 164 -25.52 -49.54 -1.92
CA PRO A 164 -24.95 -48.27 -2.35
C PRO A 164 -24.35 -47.54 -1.14
N VAL A 165 -23.05 -47.25 -1.19
CA VAL A 165 -22.40 -46.33 -0.26
C VAL A 165 -22.37 -44.95 -0.93
N ASP A 166 -23.24 -44.05 -0.47
CA ASP A 166 -22.98 -42.61 -0.52
C ASP A 166 -21.94 -42.27 0.56
N PRO A 167 -20.94 -41.44 0.24
CA PRO A 167 -20.41 -40.52 1.23
C PRO A 167 -20.43 -39.10 0.65
N LEU A 168 -21.36 -38.28 1.12
CA LEU A 168 -21.16 -37.33 2.22
C LEU A 168 -20.31 -36.11 1.83
N GLU A 169 -21.06 -35.02 1.66
CA GLU A 169 -20.74 -33.65 2.06
C GLU A 169 -19.51 -33.52 2.97
N ASN A 170 -18.51 -32.80 2.49
CA ASN A 170 -17.59 -32.07 3.36
C ASN A 170 -17.68 -30.59 2.97
N GLU A 171 -18.56 -29.88 3.67
CA GLU A 171 -18.44 -28.44 3.89
C GLU A 171 -17.19 -28.21 4.75
N GLU A 172 -16.05 -27.93 4.12
CA GLU A 172 -14.96 -27.26 4.82
C GLU A 172 -15.26 -25.76 4.88
N SER A 173 -15.86 -25.40 6.01
CA SER A 173 -15.90 -24.08 6.62
C SER A 173 -14.58 -23.32 6.41
N ILE A 174 -14.65 -22.26 5.63
CA ILE A 174 -13.60 -21.23 5.51
C ILE A 174 -13.54 -20.50 6.86
N PRO A 175 -12.38 -20.43 7.55
CA PRO A 175 -12.24 -19.52 8.66
C PRO A 175 -12.23 -18.09 8.13
N GLU A 176 -13.30 -17.36 8.45
CA GLU A 176 -13.33 -15.90 8.43
C GLU A 176 -12.14 -15.30 9.20
N SER A 177 -11.79 -14.08 8.79
CA SER A 177 -10.91 -13.15 9.50
C SER A 177 -9.41 -13.34 9.29
N ASN A 178 -8.93 -12.84 8.15
CA ASN A 178 -7.63 -12.18 8.12
C ASN A 178 -7.89 -10.68 7.85
N PRO A 179 -7.77 -9.80 8.85
CA PRO A 179 -8.09 -8.38 8.67
C PRO A 179 -7.16 -7.76 7.63
N ASP A 180 -7.75 -6.98 6.71
CA ASP A 180 -7.06 -6.29 5.64
C ASP A 180 -5.92 -5.43 6.25
N PRO A 181 -4.65 -5.59 5.84
CA PRO A 181 -3.54 -4.79 6.37
C PRO A 181 -3.73 -3.28 6.16
N LEU A 182 -4.60 -2.87 5.23
CA LEU A 182 -5.03 -1.48 5.09
C LEU A 182 -5.89 -0.99 6.26
N GLN A 183 -6.78 -1.82 6.80
CA GLN A 183 -7.61 -1.45 7.96
C GLN A 183 -6.76 -1.30 9.22
N GLN A 184 -5.77 -2.18 9.43
CA GLN A 184 -4.84 -2.05 10.56
C GLN A 184 -4.03 -0.75 10.51
N TYR A 185 -3.62 -0.30 9.32
CA TYR A 185 -2.88 0.96 9.19
C TYR A 185 -3.78 2.19 9.40
N LEU A 186 -5.03 2.14 8.95
CA LEU A 186 -6.00 3.23 9.08
C LEU A 186 -6.44 3.43 10.54
N ASP A 187 -6.64 2.34 11.29
CA ASP A 187 -6.92 2.40 12.73
C ASP A 187 -5.73 2.97 13.52
N GLN A 188 -4.50 2.67 13.11
CA GLN A 188 -3.28 3.13 13.78
C GLN A 188 -3.03 4.63 13.63
N ILE A 189 -3.56 5.25 12.57
CA ILE A 189 -3.46 6.70 12.32
C ILE A 189 -4.75 7.45 12.67
N GLY A 190 -5.72 6.79 13.32
CA GLY A 190 -6.99 7.41 13.75
C GLY A 190 -7.87 7.89 12.60
N TYR A 191 -7.78 7.26 11.43
CA TYR A 191 -8.54 7.67 10.25
C TYR A 191 -9.88 6.94 10.21
N ASP A 192 -10.96 7.63 10.61
CA ASP A 192 -12.34 7.15 10.43
C ASP A 192 -12.88 7.64 9.06
N PRO A 193 -13.05 6.76 8.06
CA PRO A 193 -13.59 7.15 6.76
C PRO A 193 -15.10 7.46 6.78
N PHE A 194 -15.81 7.17 7.88
CA PHE A 194 -17.27 7.35 7.97
C PHE A 194 -17.73 8.42 8.96
N GLY A 195 -16.83 9.04 9.72
CA GLY A 195 -17.10 10.25 10.50
C GLY A 195 -18.38 10.17 11.32
N LYS A 196 -18.62 9.04 12.01
CA LYS A 196 -19.73 8.94 12.96
C LYS A 196 -19.17 9.30 14.34
N LYS A 197 -19.52 10.52 14.75
CA LYS A 197 -19.24 11.10 16.07
C LYS A 197 -19.55 10.16 17.22
#